data_AF-A0A9X2M623-F1
#
_entry.id   AF-A0A9X2M623-F1
#
_cell.length_a   1.000
_cell.length_b   1.000
_cell.length_c   1.000
_cell.angle_alpha   90.00
_cell.angle_beta   90.00
_cell.angle_gamma   90.00
#
_symmetry.space_group_name_H-M   'P 1'
#
loop_
_entity.id
_entity.type
_entity.pdbx_description
1 polymer ?
#
loop_
_entity_poly.entity_id
_entity_poly.type
_entity_poly.pdbx_seq_one_letter_code
_entity_poly.pdbx_strand_id
1 'polypeptide(L)'
;MWDRRVRGDASGRLASYRPREELAQAELTCPFVIPSDEEWPTALVDLGPACPLGLWVRGHERLARLTDSAVAVTGNRVPTERAVTRAHDFATALAEADHTVTATLAYGVDSTAHQAAAETGRASLAVLPRGLDGAHPHAHAPLLGSILDSGGAAVSLYRPGTAASGATLKASAVLLAALARALILVEALDHVEAMYAAEMAVDLHRPLLAAPATGDVHSSGNARLLDGRLAVNSLDPRLTAALPHARVTRAGDVADGDLLLAAAGEQGADYFSTPYIAHPEPFDPSCGCGVCCLVTEPGEVVVLSQGDPWEFCDPWPADDLLLIVSAQRLPDLSLEE
;
A
#
# COMPACT_ATOMS: atom_id res chain seq x y z
N MET A 1 -27.09 32.86 -2.22
CA MET A 1 -26.79 32.47 -0.82
C MET A 1 -25.44 33.02 -0.35
N TRP A 2 -24.36 32.84 -1.12
CA TRP A 2 -23.02 33.42 -0.84
C TRP A 2 -23.03 34.93 -0.57
N ASP A 3 -23.58 35.75 -1.47
CA ASP A 3 -23.62 37.21 -1.29
C ASP A 3 -24.37 37.66 -0.03
N ARG A 4 -25.36 36.87 0.42
CA ARG A 4 -26.07 37.14 1.67
C ARG A 4 -25.16 36.87 2.88
N ARG A 5 -24.34 35.82 2.84
CA ARG A 5 -23.34 35.53 3.90
C ARG A 5 -22.22 36.57 3.89
N VAL A 6 -21.73 36.98 2.72
CA VAL A 6 -20.74 38.05 2.58
C VAL A 6 -21.25 39.37 3.16
N ARG A 7 -22.49 39.76 2.85
CA ARG A 7 -23.11 40.98 3.42
C ARG A 7 -23.34 40.90 4.93
N GLY A 8 -23.52 39.70 5.47
CA GLY A 8 -23.67 39.47 6.91
C GLY A 8 -22.36 39.27 7.66
N ASP A 9 -21.22 39.24 6.97
CA ASP A 9 -19.90 39.05 7.58
C ASP A 9 -19.34 40.36 8.12
N ALA A 10 -19.43 40.54 9.43
CA ALA A 10 -18.86 41.70 10.11
C ALA A 10 -17.32 41.74 10.06
N SER A 11 -16.64 40.63 9.75
CA SER A 11 -15.18 40.59 9.66
C SER A 11 -14.63 41.13 8.34
N GLY A 12 -15.48 41.25 7.31
CA GLY A 12 -15.08 41.65 5.96
C GLY A 12 -14.23 40.62 5.21
N ARG A 13 -13.84 39.50 5.84
CA ARG A 13 -12.93 38.49 5.26
C ARG A 13 -13.59 37.71 4.12
N LEU A 14 -14.90 37.44 4.23
CA LEU A 14 -15.64 36.78 3.16
C LEU A 14 -15.78 37.67 1.92
N ALA A 15 -15.75 39.00 2.09
CA ALA A 15 -15.82 39.93 0.97
C ALA A 15 -14.54 39.91 0.11
N SER A 16 -13.39 39.50 0.68
CA SER A 16 -12.13 39.31 -0.06
C SER A 16 -11.94 37.90 -0.62
N TYR A 17 -12.69 36.90 -0.16
CA TYR A 17 -12.52 35.52 -0.60
C TYR A 17 -13.16 35.27 -1.97
N ARG A 18 -12.42 34.68 -2.92
CA ARG A 18 -12.85 34.44 -4.30
C ARG A 18 -12.63 32.97 -4.70
N PRO A 19 -13.53 32.06 -4.28
CA PRO A 19 -13.33 30.61 -4.46
C PRO A 19 -13.10 30.18 -5.91
N ARG A 20 -13.85 30.75 -6.85
CA ARG A 20 -13.73 30.41 -8.28
C ARG A 20 -12.42 30.89 -8.90
N GLU A 21 -11.97 32.09 -8.50
CA GLU A 21 -10.72 32.66 -8.99
C GLU A 21 -9.52 31.93 -8.38
N GLU A 22 -9.58 31.58 -7.09
CA GLU A 22 -8.53 30.78 -6.43
C GLU A 22 -8.38 29.39 -7.05
N LEU A 23 -9.48 28.73 -7.42
CA LEU A 23 -9.46 27.46 -8.15
C LEU A 23 -8.82 27.66 -9.53
N ALA A 24 -9.33 28.60 -10.33
CA ALA A 24 -8.83 28.87 -11.66
C ALA A 24 -7.33 29.24 -11.65
N GLN A 25 -6.87 30.00 -10.65
CA GLN A 25 -5.47 30.38 -10.52
C GLN A 25 -4.59 29.20 -10.13
N ALA A 26 -5.05 28.33 -9.22
CA ALA A 26 -4.31 27.14 -8.83
C ALA A 26 -4.17 26.14 -9.99
N GLU A 27 -5.22 25.98 -10.80
CA GLU A 27 -5.23 25.14 -12.01
C GLU A 27 -4.23 25.58 -13.08
N LEU A 28 -3.83 26.87 -13.10
CA LEU A 28 -2.74 27.34 -13.98
C LEU A 28 -1.39 26.69 -13.66
N THR A 29 -1.22 26.16 -12.44
CA THR A 29 0.06 25.59 -11.96
C THR A 29 0.00 24.09 -11.74
N CYS A 30 -1.12 23.57 -11.23
CA CYS A 30 -1.32 22.16 -10.95
C CYS A 30 -2.77 21.83 -11.34
N PRO A 31 -3.02 20.91 -12.29
CA PRO A 31 -4.38 20.46 -12.57
C PRO A 31 -5.08 19.87 -11.34
N PHE A 32 -6.40 20.06 -11.27
CA PHE A 32 -7.27 19.41 -10.29
C PHE A 32 -8.09 18.32 -10.97
N VAL A 33 -7.69 17.06 -10.77
CA VAL A 33 -8.32 15.88 -11.38
C VAL A 33 -9.49 15.44 -10.50
N ILE A 34 -10.65 15.21 -11.12
CA ILE A 34 -11.89 14.81 -10.44
C ILE A 34 -12.38 13.43 -10.93
N PRO A 35 -13.31 12.76 -10.22
CA PRO A 35 -13.77 11.41 -10.57
C PRO A 35 -14.30 11.19 -11.99
N SER A 36 -14.70 12.24 -12.70
CA SER A 36 -15.17 12.15 -14.09
C SER A 36 -14.06 12.23 -15.14
N ASP A 37 -12.83 12.55 -14.73
CA ASP A 37 -11.69 12.68 -15.61
C ASP A 37 -11.03 11.31 -15.86
N GLU A 38 -10.45 11.12 -17.04
CA GLU A 38 -9.79 9.87 -17.42
C GLU A 38 -8.58 9.54 -16.53
N GLU A 39 -7.88 10.55 -16.03
CA GLU A 39 -6.72 10.41 -15.13
C GLU A 39 -7.09 10.12 -13.67
N TRP A 40 -8.38 9.99 -13.34
CA TRP A 40 -8.80 9.73 -11.97
C TRP A 40 -8.41 8.31 -11.51
N PRO A 41 -7.68 8.17 -10.38
CA PRO A 41 -7.39 6.86 -9.81
C PRO A 41 -8.66 6.19 -9.28
N THR A 42 -9.15 5.19 -10.01
CA THR A 42 -10.41 4.49 -9.65
C THR A 42 -10.33 3.82 -8.28
N ALA A 43 -9.14 3.41 -7.83
CA ALA A 43 -8.88 2.83 -6.51
C ALA A 43 -9.35 3.71 -5.33
N LEU A 44 -9.45 5.03 -5.52
CA LEU A 44 -9.95 5.95 -4.49
C LEU A 44 -11.43 5.73 -4.15
N VAL A 45 -12.19 5.05 -5.02
CA VAL A 45 -13.60 4.70 -4.74
C VAL A 45 -13.74 3.83 -3.50
N ASP A 46 -12.70 3.06 -3.16
CA ASP A 46 -12.70 2.15 -2.01
C ASP A 46 -12.75 2.92 -0.67
N LEU A 47 -12.40 4.21 -0.66
CA LEU A 47 -12.60 5.09 0.49
C LEU A 47 -14.10 5.41 0.76
N GLY A 48 -15.01 5.01 -0.13
CA GLY A 48 -16.44 5.19 0.04
C GLY A 48 -16.83 6.65 0.29
N PRO A 49 -17.58 6.98 1.36
CA PRO A 49 -17.94 8.36 1.68
C PRO A 49 -16.75 9.30 1.95
N ALA A 50 -15.56 8.75 2.24
CA ALA A 50 -14.34 9.52 2.44
C ALA A 50 -13.55 9.75 1.12
N CYS A 51 -14.03 9.22 -0.01
CA CYS A 51 -13.44 9.47 -1.32
C CYS A 51 -13.34 10.99 -1.59
N PRO A 52 -12.15 11.50 -1.95
CA PRO A 52 -11.94 12.93 -2.11
C PRO A 52 -12.68 13.48 -3.33
N LEU A 53 -13.04 14.77 -3.27
CA LEU A 53 -13.69 15.47 -4.38
C LEU A 53 -12.80 15.59 -5.63
N GLY A 54 -11.48 15.56 -5.42
CA GLY A 54 -10.48 15.63 -6.47
C GLY A 54 -9.07 15.63 -5.89
N LEU A 55 -8.08 15.55 -6.78
CA LEU A 55 -6.65 15.57 -6.46
C LEU A 55 -5.96 16.69 -7.23
N TRP A 56 -5.11 17.44 -6.54
CA TRP A 56 -4.12 18.28 -7.20
C TRP A 56 -2.99 17.39 -7.71
N VAL A 57 -2.54 17.64 -8.93
CA VAL A 57 -1.54 16.78 -9.60
C VAL A 57 -0.44 17.62 -10.25
N ARG A 58 0.80 17.13 -10.21
CA ARG A 58 1.91 17.54 -11.06
C ARG A 58 2.42 16.31 -11.80
N GLY A 59 2.58 16.39 -13.13
CA GLY A 59 2.86 15.22 -13.97
C GLY A 59 1.61 14.39 -14.34
N HIS A 60 0.48 15.05 -14.58
CA HIS A 60 -0.86 14.44 -14.59
C HIS A 60 -1.17 13.41 -15.69
N GLU A 61 -0.52 13.44 -16.85
CA GLU A 61 -0.86 12.64 -18.05
C GLU A 61 -0.65 11.11 -17.92
N ARG A 62 -0.27 10.65 -16.73
CA ARG A 62 0.05 9.25 -16.43
C ARG A 62 -0.46 8.84 -15.07
N LEU A 63 -1.28 9.65 -14.41
CA LEU A 63 -1.67 9.42 -13.02
C LEU A 63 -2.40 8.08 -12.89
N ALA A 64 -3.38 7.80 -13.74
CA ALA A 64 -4.10 6.53 -13.71
C ALA A 64 -3.15 5.33 -13.88
N ARG A 65 -2.26 5.40 -14.88
CA ARG A 65 -1.25 4.37 -15.15
C ARG A 65 -0.28 4.17 -13.99
N LEU A 66 0.18 5.25 -13.35
CA LEU A 66 1.08 5.19 -12.21
C LEU A 66 0.38 4.52 -11.01
N THR A 67 -0.90 4.80 -10.80
CA THR A 67 -1.68 4.23 -9.68
C THR A 67 -2.06 2.77 -9.91
N ASP A 68 -2.25 2.34 -11.17
CA ASP A 68 -2.61 0.95 -11.49
C ASP A 68 -1.56 -0.08 -11.05
N SER A 69 -0.28 0.33 -10.98
CA SER A 69 0.84 -0.49 -10.50
C SER A 69 1.51 0.08 -9.25
N ALA A 70 0.86 0.99 -8.53
CA ALA A 70 1.47 1.65 -7.38
C ALA A 70 1.65 0.70 -6.19
N VAL A 71 2.87 0.62 -5.66
CA VAL A 71 3.18 -0.06 -4.41
C VAL A 71 3.80 0.93 -3.44
N ALA A 72 3.17 1.05 -2.27
CA ALA A 72 3.62 1.97 -1.25
C ALA A 72 4.80 1.37 -0.48
N VAL A 73 5.92 2.10 -0.39
CA VAL A 73 7.06 1.75 0.47
C VAL A 73 7.22 2.86 1.50
N THR A 74 6.95 2.58 2.77
CA THR A 74 6.95 3.60 3.82
C THR A 74 7.44 3.08 5.17
N GLY A 75 7.77 4.00 6.07
CA GLY A 75 8.26 3.67 7.41
C GLY A 75 8.81 4.87 8.17
N ASN A 76 9.78 4.61 9.04
CA ASN A 76 10.38 5.56 9.95
C ASN A 76 11.09 6.70 9.20
N ARG A 77 10.93 7.91 9.75
CA ARG A 77 11.63 9.11 9.26
C ARG A 77 13.10 9.18 9.64
N VAL A 78 13.46 8.45 10.70
CA VAL A 78 14.84 8.28 11.17
C VAL A 78 15.08 6.77 11.27
N PRO A 79 15.20 6.08 10.13
CA PRO A 79 15.31 4.63 10.09
C PRO A 79 16.70 4.16 10.54
N THR A 80 16.78 2.90 10.97
CA THR A 80 18.07 2.23 11.12
C THR A 80 18.78 2.05 9.76
N GLU A 81 20.10 1.87 9.76
CA GLU A 81 20.85 1.57 8.51
C GLU A 81 20.28 0.34 7.80
N ARG A 82 19.90 -0.69 8.57
CA ARG A 82 19.25 -1.89 8.04
C ARG A 82 17.93 -1.57 7.34
N ALA A 83 17.11 -0.70 7.93
CA ALA A 83 15.86 -0.28 7.31
C ALA A 83 16.08 0.57 6.04
N VAL A 84 17.15 1.37 5.99
CA VAL A 84 17.55 2.06 4.74
C VAL A 84 17.88 1.05 3.65
N THR A 85 18.73 0.05 3.94
CA THR A 85 19.06 -1.00 2.97
C THR A 85 17.82 -1.75 2.51
N ARG A 86 16.95 -2.19 3.43
CA ARG A 86 15.70 -2.88 3.07
C ARG A 86 14.77 -2.01 2.21
N ALA A 87 14.62 -0.72 2.54
CA ALA A 87 13.78 0.19 1.76
C ALA A 87 14.32 0.34 0.33
N HIS A 88 15.64 0.40 0.18
CA HIS A 88 16.30 0.45 -1.12
C HIS A 88 16.08 -0.86 -1.91
N ASP A 89 16.31 -2.02 -1.29
CA ASP A 89 16.13 -3.33 -1.92
C ASP A 89 14.69 -3.56 -2.37
N PHE A 90 13.71 -3.24 -1.50
CA PHE A 90 12.29 -3.36 -1.84
C PHE A 90 11.88 -2.43 -2.98
N ALA A 91 12.28 -1.16 -2.94
CA ALA A 91 11.93 -0.21 -3.98
C ALA A 91 12.61 -0.53 -5.33
N THR A 92 13.85 -1.02 -5.30
CA THR A 92 14.57 -1.49 -6.49
C THR A 92 13.86 -2.67 -7.12
N ALA A 93 13.53 -3.71 -6.34
CA ALA A 93 12.85 -4.90 -6.84
C ALA A 93 11.46 -4.57 -7.43
N LEU A 94 10.71 -3.67 -6.79
CA LEU A 94 9.43 -3.18 -7.32
C LEU A 94 9.59 -2.48 -8.67
N ALA A 95 10.55 -1.57 -8.77
CA ALA A 95 10.78 -0.80 -9.98
C ALA A 95 11.29 -1.69 -11.14
N GLU A 96 12.18 -2.65 -10.84
CA GLU A 96 12.64 -3.65 -11.81
C GLU A 96 11.49 -4.53 -12.31
N ALA A 97 10.49 -4.80 -11.46
CA ALA A 97 9.28 -5.54 -11.80
C ALA A 97 8.16 -4.67 -12.43
N ASP A 98 8.49 -3.48 -12.95
CA ASP A 98 7.54 -2.56 -13.61
C ASP A 98 6.43 -1.99 -12.69
N HIS A 99 6.59 -2.07 -11.37
CA HIS A 99 5.70 -1.40 -10.42
C HIS A 99 6.09 0.06 -10.20
N THR A 100 5.10 0.90 -9.96
CA THR A 100 5.32 2.30 -9.58
C THR A 100 5.59 2.35 -8.07
N VAL A 101 6.78 2.77 -7.67
CA VAL A 101 7.04 3.02 -6.24
C VAL A 101 6.32 4.31 -5.82
N THR A 102 5.57 4.25 -4.72
CA THR A 102 4.90 5.43 -4.15
C THR A 102 5.20 5.61 -2.66
N ALA A 103 5.38 6.85 -2.23
CA ALA A 103 5.63 7.22 -0.83
C ALA A 103 5.25 8.69 -0.57
N THR A 104 5.32 9.15 0.68
CA THR A 104 4.92 10.52 1.05
C THR A 104 6.02 11.57 0.88
N LEU A 105 7.15 11.20 0.28
CA LEU A 105 8.38 12.01 0.17
C LEU A 105 8.97 12.42 1.54
N ALA A 106 8.58 11.78 2.64
CA ALA A 106 9.13 12.04 3.96
C ALA A 106 10.64 11.69 4.04
N TYR A 107 11.29 12.09 5.12
CA TYR A 107 12.64 11.61 5.45
C TYR A 107 12.67 10.09 5.64
N GLY A 108 13.87 9.53 5.59
CA GLY A 108 14.08 8.11 5.91
C GLY A 108 13.58 7.21 4.79
N VAL A 109 12.77 6.21 5.16
CA VAL A 109 12.30 5.14 4.27
C VAL A 109 11.68 5.69 2.99
N ASP A 110 10.77 6.66 3.09
CA ASP A 110 10.07 7.24 1.94
C ASP A 110 11.03 7.86 0.92
N SER A 111 11.99 8.67 1.38
CA SER A 111 13.00 9.26 0.49
C SER A 111 13.93 8.22 -0.12
N THR A 112 14.33 7.21 0.65
CA THR A 112 15.16 6.10 0.16
C THR A 112 14.44 5.33 -0.94
N ALA A 113 13.14 5.06 -0.77
CA ALA A 113 12.33 4.35 -1.76
C ALA A 113 12.25 5.12 -3.09
N HIS A 114 12.01 6.43 -3.04
CA HIS A 114 12.00 7.27 -4.25
C HIS A 114 13.37 7.33 -4.93
N GLN A 115 14.46 7.40 -4.16
CA GLN A 115 15.82 7.41 -4.69
C GLN A 115 16.15 6.09 -5.41
N ALA A 116 15.89 4.97 -4.75
CA ALA A 116 16.10 3.63 -5.32
C ALA A 116 15.28 3.43 -6.61
N ALA A 117 14.02 3.84 -6.62
CA ALA A 117 13.19 3.79 -7.83
C ALA A 117 13.80 4.64 -8.97
N ALA A 118 14.30 5.84 -8.67
CA ALA A 118 14.91 6.71 -9.67
C ALA A 118 16.21 6.11 -10.25
N GLU A 119 17.00 5.39 -9.46
CA GLU A 119 18.23 4.71 -9.90
C GLU A 119 17.97 3.65 -10.98
N THR A 120 16.80 3.01 -10.95
CA THR A 120 16.37 2.05 -11.99
C THR A 120 15.81 2.73 -13.25
N GLY A 121 15.75 4.07 -13.28
CA GLY A 121 15.19 4.85 -14.38
C GLY A 121 13.66 4.77 -14.48
N ARG A 122 12.97 4.32 -13.42
CA ARG A 122 11.52 4.18 -13.38
C ARG A 122 10.84 5.37 -12.74
N ALA A 123 9.63 5.65 -13.20
CA ALA A 123 8.78 6.69 -12.65
C ALA A 123 8.27 6.29 -11.25
N SER A 124 8.18 7.25 -10.34
CA SER A 124 7.56 7.07 -9.02
C SER A 124 6.45 8.09 -8.79
N LEU A 125 5.59 7.83 -7.81
CA LEU A 125 4.45 8.68 -7.45
C LEU A 125 4.63 9.23 -6.03
N ALA A 126 4.78 10.54 -5.88
CA ALA A 126 4.91 11.19 -4.57
C ALA A 126 3.54 11.67 -4.04
N VAL A 127 3.22 11.34 -2.79
CA VAL A 127 1.97 11.75 -2.12
C VAL A 127 2.26 12.83 -1.07
N LEU A 128 1.98 14.09 -1.38
CA LEU A 128 2.41 15.21 -0.55
C LEU A 128 1.36 15.64 0.50
N PRO A 129 1.77 15.88 1.75
CA PRO A 129 0.90 16.36 2.84
C PRO A 129 0.62 17.87 2.75
N ARG A 130 0.80 18.48 1.60
CA ARG A 130 0.77 19.94 1.40
C ARG A 130 0.48 20.27 -0.07
N GLY A 131 0.25 21.56 -0.35
CA GLY A 131 0.15 22.04 -1.72
C GLY A 131 1.41 21.72 -2.55
N LEU A 132 1.20 21.46 -3.85
CA LEU A 132 2.23 21.01 -4.80
C LEU A 132 3.17 22.12 -5.31
N ASP A 133 3.05 23.32 -4.77
CA ASP A 133 3.96 24.46 -4.96
C ASP A 133 5.34 24.28 -4.29
N GLY A 134 5.53 23.20 -3.53
CA GLY A 134 6.85 22.77 -3.07
C GLY A 134 6.84 21.42 -2.37
N ALA A 135 8.03 20.93 -2.02
CA ALA A 135 8.19 19.66 -1.31
C ALA A 135 7.92 19.79 0.21
N HIS A 136 7.63 18.66 0.85
CA HIS A 136 7.70 18.50 2.29
C HIS A 136 8.40 17.17 2.60
N PRO A 137 9.53 17.19 3.33
CA PRO A 137 10.26 18.36 3.83
C PRO A 137 10.83 19.24 2.69
N HIS A 138 11.12 20.51 2.98
CA HIS A 138 11.65 21.44 1.97
C HIS A 138 12.96 20.97 1.33
N ALA A 139 13.80 20.28 2.12
CA ALA A 139 15.06 19.70 1.65
C ALA A 139 14.91 18.69 0.51
N HIS A 140 13.72 18.10 0.31
CA HIS A 140 13.45 17.14 -0.75
C HIS A 140 12.92 17.79 -2.04
N ALA A 141 13.02 19.12 -2.18
CA ALA A 141 12.70 19.78 -3.43
C ALA A 141 13.50 19.24 -4.65
N PRO A 142 14.81 18.94 -4.54
CA PRO A 142 15.55 18.29 -5.64
C PRO A 142 15.03 16.89 -5.96
N LEU A 143 14.68 16.09 -4.94
CA LEU A 143 14.13 14.75 -5.11
C LEU A 143 12.76 14.80 -5.81
N LEU A 144 11.88 15.71 -5.39
CA LEU A 144 10.60 15.95 -6.08
C LEU A 144 10.81 16.35 -7.54
N GLY A 145 11.79 17.21 -7.82
CA GLY A 145 12.18 17.56 -9.19
C GLY A 145 12.57 16.32 -9.99
N SER A 146 13.47 15.49 -9.45
CA SER A 146 13.91 14.24 -10.08
C SER A 146 12.77 13.26 -10.38
N ILE A 147 11.76 13.17 -9.49
CA ILE A 147 10.58 12.31 -9.70
C ILE A 147 9.77 12.80 -10.92
N LEU A 148 9.58 14.11 -11.04
CA LEU A 148 8.84 14.70 -12.15
C LEU A 148 9.62 14.60 -13.47
N ASP A 149 10.93 14.83 -13.42
CA ASP A 149 11.82 14.79 -14.59
C ASP A 149 11.96 13.36 -15.16
N SER A 150 11.82 12.32 -14.33
CA SER A 150 11.80 10.92 -14.77
C SER A 150 10.43 10.47 -15.32
N GLY A 151 9.46 11.38 -15.45
CA GLY A 151 8.12 11.10 -15.93
C GLY A 151 7.19 10.47 -14.89
N GLY A 152 7.52 10.62 -13.61
CA GLY A 152 6.64 10.37 -12.48
C GLY A 152 5.69 11.54 -12.19
N ALA A 153 4.97 11.44 -11.07
CA ALA A 153 3.97 12.42 -10.68
C ALA A 153 4.00 12.72 -9.18
N ALA A 154 3.37 13.82 -8.81
CA ALA A 154 3.10 14.16 -7.42
C ALA A 154 1.64 14.56 -7.24
N VAL A 155 1.02 14.09 -6.16
CA VAL A 155 -0.39 14.32 -5.87
C VAL A 155 -0.61 14.89 -4.46
N SER A 156 -1.67 15.66 -4.29
CA SER A 156 -2.12 16.12 -2.98
C SER A 156 -3.62 16.39 -2.93
N LEU A 157 -4.22 16.24 -1.74
CA LEU A 157 -5.57 16.71 -1.43
C LEU A 157 -5.64 18.25 -1.31
N TYR A 158 -4.48 18.90 -1.21
CA TYR A 158 -4.40 20.29 -0.82
C TYR A 158 -3.95 21.17 -1.99
N ARG A 159 -4.66 22.28 -2.16
CA ARG A 159 -4.34 23.27 -3.19
C ARG A 159 -2.93 23.87 -2.99
N PRO A 160 -2.28 24.35 -4.05
CA PRO A 160 -1.08 25.17 -3.96
C PRO A 160 -1.17 26.28 -2.88
N GLY A 161 -0.10 26.45 -2.11
CA GLY A 161 -0.01 27.39 -0.99
C GLY A 161 -0.45 26.83 0.37
N THR A 162 -0.96 25.59 0.41
CA THR A 162 -1.30 24.92 1.69
C THR A 162 -0.04 24.35 2.34
N ALA A 163 0.23 24.73 3.59
CA ALA A 163 1.35 24.19 4.36
C ALA A 163 1.04 22.81 4.97
N ALA A 164 2.09 22.04 5.25
CA ALA A 164 1.96 20.77 5.97
C ALA A 164 1.59 20.99 7.44
N SER A 165 0.78 20.09 7.99
CA SER A 165 0.37 20.04 9.40
C SER A 165 0.19 18.57 9.81
N GLY A 166 0.04 18.29 11.11
CA GLY A 166 -0.24 16.93 11.58
C GLY A 166 -1.50 16.31 10.95
N ALA A 167 -2.53 17.10 10.67
CA ALA A 167 -3.74 16.61 10.02
C ALA A 167 -3.51 16.25 8.55
N THR A 168 -2.71 17.05 7.84
CA THR A 168 -2.44 16.83 6.42
C THR A 168 -1.48 15.66 6.20
N LEU A 169 -0.60 15.38 7.16
CA LEU A 169 0.28 14.21 7.18
C LEU A 169 -0.51 12.91 7.36
N LYS A 170 -1.51 12.89 8.24
CA LYS A 170 -2.43 11.74 8.35
C LYS A 170 -3.25 11.55 7.08
N ALA A 171 -3.77 12.63 6.50
CA ALA A 171 -4.53 12.56 5.27
C ALA A 171 -3.71 12.06 4.07
N SER A 172 -2.43 12.45 3.97
CA SER A 172 -1.54 11.91 2.93
C SER A 172 -1.20 10.43 3.15
N ALA A 173 -1.11 9.97 4.40
CA ALA A 173 -0.91 8.55 4.70
C ALA A 173 -2.12 7.69 4.27
N VAL A 174 -3.34 8.19 4.52
CA VAL A 174 -4.58 7.56 4.02
C VAL A 174 -4.61 7.56 2.49
N LEU A 175 -4.27 8.70 1.86
CA LEU A 175 -4.23 8.79 0.40
C LEU A 175 -3.19 7.83 -0.20
N LEU A 176 -2.01 7.70 0.42
CA LEU A 176 -0.97 6.78 -0.01
C LEU A 176 -1.50 5.33 -0.07
N ALA A 177 -2.13 4.87 1.00
CA ALA A 177 -2.71 3.52 1.05
C ALA A 177 -3.83 3.33 0.02
N ALA A 178 -4.68 4.34 -0.16
CA ALA A 178 -5.81 4.27 -1.10
C ALA A 178 -5.37 4.23 -2.58
N LEU A 179 -4.28 4.92 -2.92
CA LEU A 179 -3.71 4.92 -4.27
C LEU A 179 -2.87 3.67 -4.57
N ALA A 180 -2.44 2.95 -3.54
CA ALA A 180 -1.57 1.78 -3.69
C ALA A 180 -2.38 0.48 -3.87
N ARG A 181 -1.83 -0.42 -4.68
CA ARG A 181 -2.27 -1.81 -4.84
C ARG A 181 -1.82 -2.70 -3.70
N ALA A 182 -0.67 -2.40 -3.10
CA ALA A 182 -0.10 -3.05 -1.93
C ALA A 182 0.76 -2.06 -1.14
N LEU A 183 0.98 -2.33 0.15
CA LEU A 183 1.83 -1.52 1.01
C LEU A 183 2.92 -2.35 1.70
N ILE A 184 4.10 -1.76 1.80
CA ILE A 184 5.28 -2.32 2.47
C ILE A 184 5.68 -1.38 3.59
N LEU A 185 5.57 -1.87 4.82
CA LEU A 185 6.02 -1.19 6.02
C LEU A 185 7.41 -1.70 6.41
N VAL A 186 8.43 -0.89 6.12
CA VAL A 186 9.83 -1.32 6.27
C VAL A 186 10.26 -1.33 7.74
N GLU A 187 9.92 -0.27 8.48
CA GLU A 187 10.25 -0.12 9.90
C GLU A 187 9.38 1.00 10.44
N ALA A 188 8.59 0.77 11.49
CA ALA A 188 7.77 1.82 12.09
C ALA A 188 7.58 1.64 13.59
N LEU A 189 7.55 2.77 14.29
CA LEU A 189 7.02 2.88 15.66
C LEU A 189 5.49 2.78 15.66
N ASP A 190 4.88 2.29 16.75
CA ASP A 190 3.45 2.01 16.80
C ASP A 190 2.50 3.24 16.62
N HIS A 191 3.02 4.46 16.75
CA HIS A 191 2.20 5.69 16.74
C HIS A 191 2.74 6.78 15.82
N VAL A 192 3.24 6.40 14.64
CA VAL A 192 3.75 7.35 13.61
C VAL A 192 2.90 7.34 12.35
N GLU A 193 3.11 8.32 11.46
CA GLU A 193 2.26 8.48 10.27
C GLU A 193 2.27 7.25 9.35
N ALA A 194 3.37 6.52 9.25
CA ALA A 194 3.46 5.28 8.48
C ALA A 194 2.46 4.20 8.98
N MET A 195 2.15 4.16 10.28
CA MET A 195 1.16 3.24 10.82
C MET A 195 -0.27 3.58 10.37
N TYR A 196 -0.59 4.86 10.16
CA TYR A 196 -1.90 5.23 9.61
C TYR A 196 -2.06 4.75 8.16
N ALA A 197 -0.98 4.73 7.38
CA ALA A 197 -1.01 4.15 6.04
C ALA A 197 -1.19 2.63 6.10
N ALA A 198 -0.49 1.94 7.01
CA ALA A 198 -0.62 0.50 7.19
C ALA A 198 -2.02 0.10 7.68
N GLU A 199 -2.58 0.79 8.66
CA GLU A 199 -3.95 0.56 9.15
C GLU A 199 -4.98 0.81 8.04
N MET A 200 -4.83 1.89 7.27
CA MET A 200 -5.71 2.15 6.13
C MET A 200 -5.55 1.08 5.03
N ALA A 201 -4.36 0.52 4.82
CA ALA A 201 -4.18 -0.60 3.90
C ALA A 201 -4.97 -1.83 4.36
N VAL A 202 -4.99 -2.13 5.66
CA VAL A 202 -5.83 -3.20 6.23
C VAL A 202 -7.31 -2.91 6.03
N ASP A 203 -7.76 -1.69 6.34
CA ASP A 203 -9.17 -1.26 6.19
C ASP A 203 -9.65 -1.33 4.74
N LEU A 204 -8.76 -1.05 3.78
CA LEU A 204 -9.04 -1.11 2.34
C LEU A 204 -8.74 -2.49 1.72
N HIS A 205 -8.43 -3.48 2.55
CA HIS A 205 -8.06 -4.84 2.13
C HIS A 205 -6.93 -4.87 1.09
N ARG A 206 -5.98 -3.95 1.21
CA ARG A 206 -4.75 -3.95 0.43
C ARG A 206 -3.76 -4.94 1.04
N PRO A 207 -3.12 -5.79 0.21
CA PRO A 207 -2.00 -6.60 0.65
C PRO A 207 -0.97 -5.76 1.39
N LEU A 208 -0.67 -6.15 2.62
CA LEU A 208 0.27 -5.46 3.49
C LEU A 208 1.42 -6.41 3.82
N LEU A 209 2.65 -5.95 3.58
CA LEU A 209 3.86 -6.60 4.06
C LEU A 209 4.49 -5.73 5.14
N ALA A 210 4.86 -6.36 6.25
CA ALA A 210 5.66 -5.73 7.28
C ALA A 210 6.98 -6.49 7.37
N ALA A 211 8.10 -5.76 7.33
CA ALA A 211 9.39 -6.40 7.57
C ALA A 211 9.41 -6.97 9.01
N PRO A 212 10.08 -8.11 9.26
CA PRO A 212 10.20 -8.71 10.58
C PRO A 212 10.65 -7.71 11.63
N ALA A 213 9.98 -7.73 12.77
CA ALA A 213 10.37 -6.93 13.92
C ALA A 213 11.75 -7.37 14.43
N THR A 214 12.61 -6.40 14.73
CA THR A 214 13.96 -6.63 15.26
C THR A 214 13.97 -6.83 16.78
N GLY A 215 12.82 -6.75 17.43
CA GLY A 215 12.66 -6.83 18.89
C GLY A 215 13.06 -5.54 19.63
N ASP A 216 13.45 -4.49 18.91
CA ASP A 216 13.71 -3.16 19.46
C ASP A 216 12.52 -2.20 19.23
N VAL A 217 12.62 -1.00 19.79
CA VAL A 217 11.53 -0.02 19.76
C VAL A 217 11.20 0.45 18.34
N HIS A 218 12.16 0.53 17.43
CA HIS A 218 12.01 1.13 16.10
C HIS A 218 11.00 0.36 15.23
N SER A 219 10.81 -0.94 15.49
CA SER A 219 9.91 -1.83 14.76
C SER A 219 8.67 -2.26 15.59
N SER A 220 8.33 -1.52 16.65
CA SER A 220 7.15 -1.81 17.49
C SER A 220 5.82 -1.81 16.73
N GLY A 221 5.68 -0.96 15.70
CA GLY A 221 4.52 -0.95 14.81
C GLY A 221 4.48 -2.17 13.89
N ASN A 222 5.64 -2.60 13.36
CA ASN A 222 5.75 -3.85 12.61
C ASN A 222 5.35 -5.04 13.50
N ALA A 223 5.87 -5.11 14.73
CA ALA A 223 5.53 -6.16 15.69
C ALA A 223 4.01 -6.22 15.92
N ARG A 224 3.36 -5.07 16.16
CA ARG A 224 1.90 -5.03 16.34
C ARG A 224 1.14 -5.62 15.14
N LEU A 225 1.51 -5.25 13.92
CA LEU A 225 0.83 -5.75 12.71
C LEU A 225 1.04 -7.25 12.52
N LEU A 226 2.25 -7.74 12.78
CA LEU A 226 2.60 -9.16 12.65
C LEU A 226 1.93 -10.00 13.75
N ASP A 227 1.96 -9.55 15.00
CA ASP A 227 1.31 -10.22 16.13
C ASP A 227 -0.22 -10.27 15.94
N GLY A 228 -0.79 -9.21 15.34
CA GLY A 228 -2.20 -9.14 14.97
C GLY A 228 -2.57 -9.87 13.68
N ARG A 229 -1.60 -10.51 13.01
CA ARG A 229 -1.79 -11.20 11.71
C ARG A 229 -2.42 -10.30 10.63
N LEU A 230 -2.05 -9.02 10.62
CA LEU A 230 -2.55 -8.01 9.69
C LEU A 230 -1.62 -7.78 8.49
N ALA A 231 -0.46 -8.43 8.46
CA ALA A 231 0.55 -8.27 7.43
C ALA A 231 1.33 -9.56 7.18
N VAL A 232 1.80 -9.72 5.94
CA VAL A 232 2.78 -10.73 5.57
C VAL A 232 4.12 -10.43 6.23
N ASN A 233 4.68 -11.43 6.91
CA ASN A 233 6.03 -11.38 7.46
C ASN A 233 7.05 -11.84 6.42
N SER A 234 7.75 -10.93 5.76
CA SER A 234 8.80 -11.31 4.80
C SER A 234 9.87 -10.25 4.62
N LEU A 235 11.04 -10.72 4.22
CA LEU A 235 12.17 -9.89 3.80
C LEU A 235 12.50 -10.04 2.32
N ASP A 236 11.83 -10.93 1.61
CA ASP A 236 12.15 -11.21 0.21
C ASP A 236 11.60 -10.09 -0.70
N PRO A 237 12.46 -9.29 -1.36
CA PRO A 237 12.01 -8.27 -2.29
C PRO A 237 11.30 -8.83 -3.53
N ARG A 238 11.45 -10.13 -3.82
CA ARG A 238 10.70 -10.77 -4.90
C ARG A 238 9.22 -10.92 -4.53
N LEU A 239 8.91 -11.14 -3.25
CA LEU A 239 7.52 -11.21 -2.78
C LEU A 239 6.82 -9.87 -2.92
N THR A 240 7.53 -8.76 -2.68
CA THR A 240 6.92 -7.42 -2.79
C THR A 240 6.42 -7.11 -4.20
N ALA A 241 7.13 -7.58 -5.24
CA ALA A 241 6.70 -7.47 -6.62
C ALA A 241 5.47 -8.33 -6.95
N ALA A 242 5.21 -9.38 -6.18
CA ALA A 242 4.09 -10.29 -6.39
C ALA A 242 2.80 -9.84 -5.67
N LEU A 243 2.94 -9.14 -4.53
CA LEU A 243 1.81 -8.68 -3.69
C LEU A 243 0.71 -7.91 -4.43
N PRO A 244 0.98 -7.01 -5.40
CA PRO A 244 -0.08 -6.31 -6.13
C PRO A 244 -1.01 -7.22 -6.92
N HIS A 245 -0.55 -8.43 -7.22
CA HIS A 245 -1.28 -9.49 -7.91
C HIS A 245 -2.02 -10.44 -6.97
N ALA A 246 -1.96 -10.20 -5.66
CA ALA A 246 -2.71 -11.00 -4.70
C ALA A 246 -4.22 -10.89 -4.98
N ARG A 247 -4.90 -12.04 -4.92
CA ARG A 247 -6.33 -12.16 -5.18
C ARG A 247 -6.96 -13.14 -4.20
N VAL A 248 -8.24 -12.93 -3.93
CA VAL A 248 -9.04 -13.89 -3.19
C VAL A 248 -9.48 -15.02 -4.12
N THR A 249 -9.35 -16.26 -3.67
CA THR A 249 -9.82 -17.47 -4.35
C THR A 249 -10.45 -18.42 -3.34
N ARG A 250 -11.26 -19.37 -3.80
CA ARG A 250 -11.74 -20.46 -2.94
C ARG A 250 -10.61 -21.47 -2.72
N ALA A 251 -10.57 -22.10 -1.55
CA ALA A 251 -9.56 -23.10 -1.23
C ALA A 251 -9.52 -24.25 -2.25
N GLY A 252 -10.69 -24.74 -2.69
CA GLY A 252 -10.79 -25.79 -3.72
C GLY A 252 -10.30 -25.38 -5.11
N ASP A 253 -10.15 -24.07 -5.37
CA ASP A 253 -9.66 -23.52 -6.64
C ASP A 253 -8.17 -23.14 -6.59
N VAL A 254 -7.48 -23.37 -5.47
CA VAL A 254 -6.04 -23.15 -5.35
C VAL A 254 -5.30 -24.14 -6.24
N ALA A 255 -4.36 -23.63 -7.05
CA ALA A 255 -3.56 -24.45 -7.94
C ALA A 255 -2.21 -24.82 -7.32
N ASP A 256 -1.63 -25.92 -7.79
CA ASP A 256 -0.25 -26.30 -7.48
C ASP A 256 0.73 -25.15 -7.79
N GLY A 257 1.56 -24.81 -6.82
CA GLY A 257 2.53 -23.71 -6.94
C GLY A 257 2.01 -22.33 -6.55
N ASP A 258 0.71 -22.17 -6.24
CA ASP A 258 0.18 -20.87 -5.78
C ASP A 258 0.72 -20.53 -4.38
N LEU A 259 1.07 -19.26 -4.15
CA LEU A 259 1.52 -18.77 -2.85
C LEU A 259 0.33 -18.35 -1.98
N LEU A 260 0.16 -19.02 -0.84
CA LEU A 260 -0.82 -18.71 0.19
C LEU A 260 -0.30 -17.62 1.12
N LEU A 261 -1.06 -16.53 1.26
CA LEU A 261 -0.71 -15.38 2.11
C LEU A 261 -1.56 -15.31 3.38
N ALA A 262 -2.87 -15.58 3.27
CA ALA A 262 -3.81 -15.38 4.36
C ALA A 262 -5.11 -16.18 4.15
N ALA A 263 -5.83 -16.45 5.25
CA ALA A 263 -7.26 -16.70 5.18
C ALA A 263 -8.00 -15.38 4.96
N ALA A 264 -9.04 -15.37 4.14
CA ALA A 264 -9.85 -14.19 3.86
C ALA A 264 -11.28 -14.39 4.38
N GLY A 265 -11.85 -13.36 5.01
CA GLY A 265 -13.21 -13.39 5.51
C GLY A 265 -13.87 -12.02 5.50
N GLU A 266 -15.09 -11.93 6.03
CA GLU A 266 -15.88 -10.68 6.06
C GLU A 266 -15.19 -9.55 6.84
N GLN A 267 -14.32 -9.89 7.79
CA GLN A 267 -13.59 -8.93 8.63
C GLN A 267 -12.20 -8.57 8.08
N GLY A 268 -11.82 -9.09 6.91
CA GLY A 268 -10.50 -8.90 6.30
C GLY A 268 -9.68 -10.18 6.18
N ALA A 269 -8.36 -10.01 6.04
CA ALA A 269 -7.42 -11.11 5.88
C ALA A 269 -6.70 -11.43 7.21
N ASP A 270 -6.66 -12.71 7.59
CA ASP A 270 -5.84 -13.26 8.68
C ASP A 270 -4.57 -13.86 8.07
N TYR A 271 -3.48 -13.08 8.08
CA TYR A 271 -2.23 -13.45 7.42
C TYR A 271 -1.52 -14.60 8.14
N PHE A 272 -0.99 -15.52 7.35
CA PHE A 272 -0.18 -16.61 7.87
C PHE A 272 1.17 -16.08 8.35
N SER A 273 1.65 -16.62 9.47
CA SER A 273 2.95 -16.24 10.04
C SER A 273 4.10 -16.53 9.08
N THR A 274 3.95 -17.58 8.27
CA THR A 274 4.85 -17.94 7.17
C THR A 274 3.98 -18.21 5.94
N PRO A 275 3.99 -17.34 4.92
CA PRO A 275 3.39 -17.64 3.63
C PRO A 275 4.03 -18.86 3.00
N TYR A 276 3.27 -19.62 2.22
CA TYR A 276 3.77 -20.86 1.65
C TYR A 276 3.21 -21.22 0.28
N ILE A 277 4.00 -21.97 -0.50
CA ILE A 277 3.56 -22.55 -1.76
C ILE A 277 2.65 -23.74 -1.47
N ALA A 278 1.46 -23.71 -2.07
CA ALA A 278 0.45 -24.75 -1.96
C ALA A 278 0.73 -25.90 -2.94
N HIS A 279 0.56 -27.12 -2.45
CA HIS A 279 0.50 -28.35 -3.22
C HIS A 279 -0.85 -29.04 -2.91
N PRO A 280 -1.90 -28.73 -3.68
CA PRO A 280 -3.25 -29.24 -3.43
C PRO A 280 -3.32 -30.77 -3.58
N GLU A 281 -3.82 -31.44 -2.53
CA GLU A 281 -4.03 -32.88 -2.49
C GLU A 281 -5.47 -33.22 -2.06
N PRO A 282 -6.04 -34.36 -2.52
CA PRO A 282 -7.31 -34.84 -2.03
C PRO A 282 -7.26 -35.11 -0.51
N PHE A 283 -8.30 -34.72 0.22
CA PHE A 283 -8.38 -34.98 1.64
C PHE A 283 -8.52 -36.48 1.95
N ASP A 284 -7.54 -37.03 2.67
CA ASP A 284 -7.58 -38.38 3.23
C ASP A 284 -7.74 -38.33 4.76
N PRO A 285 -8.93 -38.65 5.31
CA PRO A 285 -9.15 -38.66 6.76
C PRO A 285 -8.40 -39.79 7.48
N SER A 286 -7.80 -40.74 6.75
CA SER A 286 -7.08 -41.90 7.30
C SER A 286 -5.56 -41.72 7.41
N CYS A 287 -5.02 -40.56 7.01
CA CYS A 287 -3.59 -40.28 6.97
C CYS A 287 -2.90 -40.27 8.35
N GLY A 288 -3.66 -40.20 9.45
CA GLY A 288 -3.12 -40.31 10.80
C GLY A 288 -2.41 -39.07 11.36
N CYS A 289 -2.38 -37.94 10.63
CA CYS A 289 -1.83 -36.64 11.10
C CYS A 289 -2.59 -36.08 12.32
N GLY A 290 -3.85 -36.47 12.53
CA GLY A 290 -4.70 -35.99 13.62
C GLY A 290 -5.38 -34.62 13.38
N VAL A 291 -4.98 -33.88 12.34
CA VAL A 291 -5.59 -32.58 11.97
C VAL A 291 -6.97 -32.74 11.33
N CYS A 292 -7.30 -33.93 10.80
CA CYS A 292 -8.62 -34.24 10.25
C CYS A 292 -9.76 -34.00 11.27
N CYS A 293 -9.47 -34.02 12.57
CA CYS A 293 -10.41 -33.68 13.64
C CYS A 293 -10.79 -32.19 13.70
N LEU A 294 -10.03 -31.30 13.08
CA LEU A 294 -10.29 -29.86 13.04
C LEU A 294 -11.35 -29.48 12.00
N VAL A 295 -11.56 -30.33 11.00
CA VAL A 295 -12.61 -30.13 9.99
C VAL A 295 -13.96 -30.50 10.60
N THR A 296 -14.77 -29.49 10.91
CA THR A 296 -16.05 -29.68 11.61
C THR A 296 -17.27 -29.49 10.70
N GLU A 297 -17.08 -28.94 9.50
CA GLU A 297 -18.17 -28.62 8.58
C GLU A 297 -18.37 -29.68 7.49
N PRO A 298 -19.63 -29.96 7.10
CA PRO A 298 -19.92 -30.86 5.99
C PRO A 298 -19.60 -30.18 4.66
N GLY A 299 -18.66 -30.74 3.88
CA GLY A 299 -18.29 -30.18 2.58
C GLY A 299 -17.16 -30.94 1.91
N GLU A 300 -16.81 -30.51 0.69
CA GLU A 300 -15.55 -30.91 0.05
C GLU A 300 -14.38 -30.29 0.80
N VAL A 301 -13.30 -31.06 0.97
CA VAL A 301 -12.11 -30.64 1.72
C VAL A 301 -10.90 -30.86 0.82
N VAL A 302 -10.04 -29.85 0.74
CA VAL A 302 -8.76 -29.91 0.04
C VAL A 302 -7.63 -29.81 1.07
N VAL A 303 -6.54 -30.53 0.84
CA VAL A 303 -5.31 -30.35 1.63
C VAL A 303 -4.39 -29.43 0.86
N LEU A 304 -3.98 -28.31 1.46
CA LEU A 304 -3.07 -27.34 0.86
C LEU A 304 -1.71 -27.40 1.57
N SER A 305 -1.00 -28.52 1.46
CA SER A 305 0.29 -28.68 2.15
C SER A 305 1.42 -27.97 1.39
N GLN A 306 2.59 -27.77 2.02
CA GLN A 306 3.82 -27.34 1.33
C GLN A 306 4.59 -28.50 0.68
N GLY A 307 4.01 -29.69 0.60
CA GLY A 307 4.72 -30.93 0.29
C GLY A 307 5.45 -31.52 1.52
N ASP A 308 6.31 -32.52 1.26
CA ASP A 308 7.16 -33.21 2.24
C ASP A 308 8.31 -32.24 2.63
N PRO A 309 8.37 -31.73 3.89
CA PRO A 309 8.46 -32.56 5.10
C PRO A 309 7.51 -32.14 6.23
N TRP A 310 6.33 -31.59 5.96
CA TRP A 310 5.41 -31.25 7.04
C TRP A 310 4.82 -32.51 7.68
N GLU A 311 5.00 -32.66 9.00
CA GLU A 311 4.44 -33.78 9.78
C GLU A 311 2.90 -33.83 9.74
N PHE A 312 2.25 -32.74 9.30
CA PHE A 312 0.81 -32.55 9.40
C PHE A 312 0.20 -32.04 8.10
N CYS A 313 -0.94 -32.64 7.76
CA CYS A 313 -1.85 -32.22 6.69
C CYS A 313 -2.47 -30.84 7.03
N ASP A 314 -2.72 -29.98 6.02
CA ASP A 314 -3.38 -28.67 6.19
C ASP A 314 -4.75 -28.64 5.46
N PRO A 315 -5.81 -29.19 6.08
CA PRO A 315 -7.11 -29.34 5.45
C PRO A 315 -7.96 -28.06 5.50
N TRP A 316 -8.53 -27.68 4.36
CA TRP A 316 -9.42 -26.54 4.20
C TRP A 316 -10.78 -26.97 3.62
N PRO A 317 -11.91 -26.51 4.18
CA PRO A 317 -13.18 -26.51 3.47
C PRO A 317 -13.03 -25.84 2.10
N ALA A 318 -13.49 -26.49 1.04
CA ALA A 318 -13.25 -26.03 -0.33
C ALA A 318 -13.84 -24.65 -0.63
N ASP A 319 -14.89 -24.24 0.09
CA ASP A 319 -15.56 -22.94 -0.04
C ASP A 319 -14.88 -21.82 0.76
N ASP A 320 -13.92 -22.12 1.64
CA ASP A 320 -13.18 -21.09 2.39
C ASP A 320 -12.41 -20.19 1.43
N LEU A 321 -12.32 -18.91 1.79
CA LEU A 321 -11.65 -17.91 0.98
C LEU A 321 -10.21 -17.72 1.43
N LEU A 322 -9.29 -17.72 0.47
CA LEU A 322 -7.86 -17.57 0.70
C LEU A 322 -7.33 -16.42 -0.14
N LEU A 323 -6.44 -15.61 0.44
CA LEU A 323 -5.65 -14.63 -0.28
C LEU A 323 -4.40 -15.31 -0.81
N ILE A 324 -4.26 -15.35 -2.14
CA ILE A 324 -3.13 -16.00 -2.81
C ILE A 324 -2.44 -15.07 -3.80
N VAL A 325 -1.20 -15.40 -4.16
CA VAL A 325 -0.60 -14.96 -5.42
C VAL A 325 -0.42 -16.19 -6.31
N SER A 326 -0.89 -16.12 -7.55
CA SER A 326 -0.82 -17.27 -8.44
C SER A 326 0.61 -17.59 -8.86
N ALA A 327 0.94 -18.87 -8.99
CA ALA A 327 2.23 -19.38 -9.48
C ALA A 327 2.73 -18.66 -10.75
N GLN A 328 1.82 -18.34 -11.67
CA GLN A 328 2.14 -17.65 -12.93
C GLN A 328 2.61 -16.20 -12.76
N ARG A 329 2.33 -15.61 -11.60
CA ARG A 329 2.68 -14.23 -11.23
C ARG A 329 3.78 -14.18 -10.19
N LEU A 330 4.22 -15.33 -9.68
CA LEU A 330 5.38 -15.40 -8.80
C LEU A 330 6.64 -15.28 -9.67
N PRO A 331 7.57 -14.39 -9.34
CA PRO A 331 8.94 -14.53 -9.82
C PRO A 331 9.52 -15.87 -9.33
N ASP A 332 10.68 -16.28 -9.83
CA ASP A 332 11.38 -17.49 -9.36
C ASP A 332 11.73 -17.34 -7.87
N LEU A 333 10.77 -17.71 -7.01
CA LEU A 333 10.80 -17.57 -5.56
C LEU A 333 11.36 -18.87 -5.00
N SER A 334 12.64 -18.83 -4.64
CA SER A 334 13.14 -19.72 -3.60
C SER A 334 12.69 -19.12 -2.26
N LEU A 335 11.47 -19.43 -1.81
CA LEU A 335 11.14 -19.23 -0.40
C LEU A 335 12.07 -20.17 0.36
N GLU A 336 13.13 -19.65 0.95
CA GLU A 336 14.02 -20.45 1.80
C GLU A 336 13.17 -21.03 2.95
N GLU A 337 13.28 -22.35 3.14
CA GLU A 337 12.58 -23.17 4.16
C GLU A 337 12.75 -22.64 5.60
#